data_AF-A0A8S4FTI5-F1
#
_entry.id   AF-A0A8S4FTI5-F1
#
_cell.length_a   1.000
_cell.length_b   1.000
_cell.length_c   1.000
_cell.angle_alpha   90.00
_cell.angle_beta   90.00
_cell.angle_gamma   90.00
#
_symmetry.space_group_name_H-M   'P 1'
#
loop_
_entity.id
_entity.type
_entity.pdbx_description
1 polymer ?
#
loop_
_entity_poly.entity_id
_entity_poly.type
_entity_poly.pdbx_seq_one_letter_code
_entity_poly.pdbx_strand_id
1 'polypeptide(L)'
;MKNVDKKRHKKPTNKSKPIPKQKVLMVAQELKFARLLAGNEKKSRDRVLKALKKWLGNCFEKEYEFKEEDFTRVWKGLFYAVWMSDKPLVQEDLCESVAAMLDLFPETQTRPALLMMRAGLRVLATEWFGIDQHRMDKFLMLVRRLLRASLRVAARRAWDEAVCRQYADMLASSDGLFALQTPLYARNAVSLQMHICECFIEELAKVSSGHLPDASLVALLTPFARYMSAGPEPRVAAHCRRLFNQLLRQSELGWSMMSGDGLGSG
;
A
#
# COMPACT_ATOMS: atom_id res chain seq x y z
N MET A 1 -24.43 59.45 -27.48
CA MET A 1 -24.42 58.15 -28.20
C MET A 1 -23.10 57.47 -27.87
N LYS A 2 -22.96 56.33 -27.21
CA LYS A 2 -23.80 55.13 -27.08
C LYS A 2 -23.59 54.50 -25.69
N ASN A 3 -24.68 53.94 -25.13
CA ASN A 3 -24.69 53.06 -23.97
C ASN A 3 -23.82 51.82 -24.21
N VAL A 4 -23.06 51.39 -23.20
CA VAL A 4 -22.49 50.04 -23.14
C VAL A 4 -22.90 49.40 -21.82
N ASP A 5 -23.91 48.56 -21.91
CA ASP A 5 -24.41 47.67 -20.85
C ASP A 5 -23.30 46.75 -20.31
N LYS A 6 -22.89 46.96 -19.06
CA LYS A 6 -22.09 45.98 -18.32
C LYS A 6 -23.00 44.90 -17.75
N LYS A 7 -23.31 43.87 -18.56
CA LYS A 7 -23.91 42.61 -18.07
C LYS A 7 -22.92 41.92 -17.11
N ARG A 8 -23.14 42.06 -15.80
CA ARG A 8 -22.46 41.27 -14.76
C ARG A 8 -22.86 39.80 -14.89
N HIS A 9 -21.98 38.96 -15.45
CA HIS A 9 -22.06 37.50 -15.32
C HIS A 9 -21.81 37.13 -13.85
N LYS A 10 -22.88 36.82 -13.11
CA LYS A 10 -22.77 36.15 -11.80
C LYS A 10 -22.37 34.70 -12.05
N LYS A 11 -21.15 34.32 -11.66
CA LYS A 11 -20.73 32.91 -11.58
C LYS A 11 -21.67 32.17 -10.62
N PRO A 12 -22.17 30.97 -10.97
CA PRO A 12 -23.02 30.20 -10.08
C PRO A 12 -22.19 29.77 -8.86
N THR A 13 -22.59 30.23 -7.67
CA THR A 13 -22.05 29.75 -6.40
C THR A 13 -22.55 28.33 -6.19
N ASN A 14 -21.68 27.36 -6.43
CA ASN A 14 -21.96 25.96 -6.20
C ASN A 14 -22.06 25.73 -4.69
N LYS A 15 -23.28 25.86 -4.13
CA LYS A 15 -23.55 25.57 -2.72
C LYS A 15 -23.35 24.08 -2.51
N SER A 16 -22.22 23.70 -1.91
CA SER A 16 -21.95 22.31 -1.54
C SER A 16 -23.03 21.83 -0.57
N LYS A 17 -23.60 20.65 -0.83
CA LYS A 17 -24.56 20.00 0.07
C LYS A 17 -23.91 19.81 1.46
N PRO A 18 -24.66 19.99 2.56
CA PRO A 18 -24.11 19.84 3.90
C PRO A 18 -23.58 18.42 4.13
N ILE A 19 -22.38 18.33 4.70
CA ILE A 19 -21.73 17.04 5.00
C ILE A 19 -22.53 16.34 6.11
N PRO A 20 -22.86 15.04 5.99
CA PRO A 20 -23.58 14.31 7.04
C PRO A 20 -22.84 14.35 8.39
N LYS A 21 -23.56 14.60 9.49
CA LYS A 21 -22.99 14.68 10.85
C LYS A 21 -22.13 13.47 11.22
N GLN A 22 -22.53 12.27 10.81
CA GLN A 22 -21.79 11.02 11.05
C GLN A 22 -20.41 11.04 10.39
N LYS A 23 -20.29 11.57 9.16
CA LYS A 23 -19.01 11.69 8.46
C LYS A 23 -18.09 12.68 9.17
N VAL A 24 -18.63 13.78 9.69
CA VAL A 24 -17.86 14.76 10.48
C VAL A 24 -17.28 14.11 11.75
N LEU A 25 -18.08 13.29 12.45
CA LEU A 25 -17.62 12.57 13.64
C LEU A 25 -16.53 11.55 13.32
N MET A 26 -16.63 10.83 12.20
CA MET A 26 -15.58 9.90 11.76
C MET A 26 -14.27 10.63 11.48
N VAL A 27 -14.31 11.70 10.70
CA VAL A 27 -13.11 12.52 10.40
C VAL A 27 -12.49 13.08 11.68
N ALA A 28 -13.29 13.56 12.62
CA ALA A 28 -12.79 14.05 13.90
C ALA A 28 -12.08 12.94 14.71
N GLN A 29 -12.63 11.72 14.69
CA GLN A 29 -12.04 10.56 15.34
C GLN A 29 -10.72 10.13 14.68
N GLU A 30 -10.65 10.10 13.35
CA GLU A 30 -9.44 9.82 12.58
C GLU A 30 -8.32 10.83 12.88
N LEU A 31 -8.65 12.13 12.90
CA LEU A 31 -7.71 13.20 13.24
C LEU A 31 -7.22 13.09 14.69
N LYS A 32 -8.11 12.67 15.61
CA LYS A 32 -7.75 12.41 17.01
C LYS A 32 -6.76 11.25 17.11
N PHE A 33 -6.99 10.14 16.40
CA PHE A 33 -6.04 9.04 16.33
C PHE A 33 -4.69 9.49 15.77
N ALA A 34 -4.70 10.22 14.64
CA ALA A 34 -3.49 10.69 13.99
C ALA A 34 -2.62 11.54 14.92
N ARG A 35 -3.24 12.52 15.61
CA ARG A 35 -2.55 13.39 16.54
C ARG A 35 -1.96 12.64 17.75
N LEU A 36 -2.72 11.69 18.32
CA LEU A 36 -2.27 10.97 19.50
C LEU A 36 -1.20 9.91 19.18
N LEU A 37 -1.26 9.29 17.99
CA LEU A 37 -0.22 8.38 17.50
C LEU A 37 1.10 9.11 17.23
N ALA A 38 1.05 10.38 16.82
CA ALA A 38 2.24 11.22 16.63
C ALA A 38 2.81 11.79 17.95
N GLY A 39 2.24 11.44 19.12
CA GLY A 39 2.72 11.91 20.42
C GLY A 39 3.99 11.21 20.90
N ASN A 40 4.73 11.86 21.80
CA ASN A 40 6.02 11.36 22.29
C ASN A 40 5.91 10.19 23.28
N GLU A 41 4.82 10.08 24.03
CA GLU A 41 4.68 9.04 25.07
C GLU A 41 4.29 7.67 24.45
N LYS A 42 5.21 6.70 24.52
CA LYS A 42 4.98 5.32 24.02
C LYS A 42 3.69 4.71 24.57
N LYS A 43 3.46 4.78 25.89
CA LYS A 43 2.27 4.18 26.52
C LYS A 43 0.96 4.78 25.99
N SER A 44 0.97 6.07 25.64
CA SER A 44 -0.16 6.72 24.99
C SER A 44 -0.35 6.18 23.57
N ARG A 45 0.72 6.13 22.76
CA ARG A 45 0.67 5.57 21.40
C ARG A 45 0.14 4.13 21.37
N ASP A 46 0.61 3.29 22.29
CA ASP A 46 0.17 1.89 22.40
C ASP A 46 -1.34 1.78 22.70
N ARG A 47 -1.84 2.61 23.62
CA ARG A 47 -3.28 2.68 23.93
C ARG A 47 -4.09 3.14 22.72
N VAL A 48 -3.59 4.14 21.99
CA VAL A 48 -4.24 4.70 20.81
C VAL A 48 -4.26 3.69 19.67
N LEU A 49 -3.18 2.92 19.47
CA LEU A 49 -3.13 1.86 18.47
C LEU A 49 -4.14 0.73 18.78
N LYS A 50 -4.27 0.33 20.05
CA LYS A 50 -5.31 -0.61 20.49
C LYS A 50 -6.72 -0.06 20.24
N ALA A 51 -6.95 1.22 20.55
CA ALA A 51 -8.23 1.89 20.32
C ALA A 51 -8.55 2.01 18.83
N LEU A 52 -7.55 2.25 17.97
CA LEU A 52 -7.70 2.28 16.52
C LEU A 52 -8.15 0.91 15.98
N LYS A 53 -7.51 -0.18 16.43
CA LYS A 53 -7.90 -1.56 16.07
C LYS A 53 -9.35 -1.86 16.45
N LYS A 54 -9.76 -1.47 17.67
CA LYS A 54 -11.16 -1.61 18.12
C LYS A 54 -12.12 -0.76 17.29
N TRP A 55 -11.73 0.47 16.95
CA TRP A 55 -12.54 1.34 16.11
C TRP A 55 -12.76 0.78 14.71
N LEU A 56 -11.73 0.19 14.08
CA LEU A 56 -11.87 -0.53 12.82
C LEU A 56 -12.91 -1.65 12.93
N GLY A 57 -12.85 -2.46 14.00
CA GLY A 57 -13.87 -3.48 14.30
C GLY A 57 -15.29 -2.92 14.33
N ASN A 58 -15.50 -1.83 15.08
CA ASN A 58 -16.81 -1.17 15.14
C ASN A 58 -17.27 -0.59 13.78
N CYS A 59 -16.34 -0.17 12.93
CA CYS A 59 -16.67 0.28 11.58
C CYS A 59 -17.11 -0.89 10.69
N PHE A 60 -16.53 -2.07 10.86
CA PHE A 60 -16.94 -3.28 10.14
C PHE A 60 -18.35 -3.70 10.54
N GLU A 61 -18.68 -3.72 11.84
CA GLU A 61 -20.02 -4.03 12.36
C GLU A 61 -21.10 -3.07 11.86
N LYS A 62 -20.73 -1.82 11.58
CA LYS A 62 -21.64 -0.78 11.09
C LYS A 62 -21.64 -0.62 9.57
N GLU A 63 -20.99 -1.54 8.86
CA GLU A 63 -20.86 -1.53 7.39
C GLU A 63 -20.38 -0.17 6.85
N TYR A 64 -19.45 0.47 7.55
CA TYR A 64 -18.94 1.76 7.13
C TYR A 64 -18.18 1.65 5.79
N GLU A 65 -18.60 2.44 4.81
CA GLU A 65 -17.94 2.51 3.50
C GLU A 65 -16.66 3.36 3.58
N PHE A 66 -15.52 2.69 3.70
CA PHE A 66 -14.22 3.35 3.78
C PHE A 66 -13.79 4.01 2.48
N LYS A 67 -13.21 5.21 2.60
CA LYS A 67 -12.50 5.90 1.51
C LYS A 67 -11.01 5.93 1.77
N GLU A 68 -10.23 6.10 0.70
CA GLU A 68 -8.76 6.17 0.81
C GLU A 68 -8.30 7.33 1.71
N GLU A 69 -9.02 8.46 1.71
CA GLU A 69 -8.73 9.60 2.58
C GLU A 69 -8.86 9.26 4.07
N ASP A 70 -9.81 8.40 4.44
CA ASP A 70 -10.07 8.01 5.83
C ASP A 70 -8.84 7.28 6.39
N PHE A 71 -8.29 6.36 5.60
CA PHE A 71 -7.04 5.67 5.92
C PHE A 71 -5.82 6.57 5.84
N THR A 72 -5.76 7.50 4.87
CA THR A 72 -4.62 8.42 4.72
C THR A 72 -4.43 9.29 5.97
N ARG A 73 -5.52 9.77 6.60
CA ARG A 73 -5.44 10.56 7.85
C ARG A 73 -4.82 9.75 8.99
N VAL A 74 -5.28 8.51 9.16
CA VAL A 74 -4.77 7.60 10.20
C VAL A 74 -3.32 7.21 9.93
N TRP A 75 -2.96 6.93 8.67
CA TRP A 75 -1.61 6.56 8.27
C TRP A 75 -0.55 7.61 8.56
N LYS A 76 -0.88 8.90 8.49
CA LYS A 76 0.04 9.96 8.94
C LYS A 76 0.42 9.81 10.41
N GLY A 77 -0.54 9.47 11.27
CA GLY A 77 -0.27 9.17 12.67
C GLY A 77 0.59 7.93 12.87
N LEU A 78 0.28 6.85 12.14
CA LEU A 78 1.04 5.60 12.21
C LEU A 78 2.49 5.77 11.75
N PHE A 79 2.70 6.54 10.67
CA PHE A 79 4.03 6.91 10.20
C PHE A 79 4.85 7.57 11.31
N TYR A 80 4.29 8.59 11.97
CA TYR A 80 5.00 9.27 13.06
C TYR A 80 5.14 8.41 14.32
N ALA A 81 4.22 7.47 14.58
CA ALA A 81 4.39 6.50 15.67
C ALA A 81 5.65 5.63 15.45
N VAL A 82 5.87 5.17 14.22
CA VAL A 82 7.08 4.43 13.82
C VAL A 82 8.31 5.33 13.83
N TRP A 83 8.18 6.56 13.33
CA TRP A 83 9.24 7.58 13.35
C TRP A 83 9.80 7.81 14.76
N MET A 84 8.93 7.96 15.75
CA MET A 84 9.27 8.25 17.17
C MET A 84 9.65 7.00 17.99
N SER A 85 9.85 5.85 17.34
CA SER A 85 10.23 4.60 18.01
C SER A 85 11.71 4.28 17.78
N ASP A 86 12.50 4.31 18.86
CA ASP A 86 13.97 4.22 18.78
C ASP A 86 14.52 2.87 19.24
N LYS A 87 13.81 2.13 20.09
CA LYS A 87 14.27 0.83 20.62
C LYS A 87 14.02 -0.28 19.58
N PRO A 88 15.02 -1.11 19.19
CA PRO A 88 14.86 -2.11 18.13
C PRO A 88 13.67 -3.05 18.31
N LEU A 89 13.54 -3.72 19.46
CA LEU A 89 12.40 -4.62 19.73
C LEU A 89 11.04 -3.88 19.67
N VAL A 90 11.00 -2.63 20.13
CA VAL A 90 9.79 -1.80 20.05
C VAL A 90 9.45 -1.44 18.61
N GLN A 91 10.46 -1.20 17.76
CA GLN A 91 10.24 -0.93 16.34
C GLN A 91 9.66 -2.16 15.64
N GLU A 92 10.21 -3.34 15.91
CA GLU A 92 9.72 -4.61 15.36
C GLU A 92 8.26 -4.86 15.78
N ASP A 93 7.98 -4.85 17.08
CA ASP A 93 6.63 -5.03 17.62
C ASP A 93 5.63 -4.03 17.04
N LEU A 94 6.05 -2.77 16.90
CA LEU A 94 5.19 -1.73 16.34
C LEU A 94 4.93 -1.96 14.85
N CYS A 95 5.95 -2.29 14.06
CA CYS A 95 5.78 -2.56 12.63
C CYS A 95 4.88 -3.78 12.40
N GLU A 96 5.04 -4.84 13.19
CA GLU A 96 4.17 -6.00 13.16
C GLU A 96 2.73 -5.63 13.54
N SER A 97 2.56 -4.87 14.62
CA SER A 97 1.24 -4.43 15.09
C SER A 97 0.51 -3.52 14.09
N VAL A 98 1.25 -2.67 13.37
CA VAL A 98 0.72 -1.81 12.29
C VAL A 98 0.32 -2.66 11.09
N ALA A 99 1.19 -3.57 10.61
CA ALA A 99 0.88 -4.43 9.48
C ALA A 99 -0.31 -5.36 9.77
N ALA A 100 -0.39 -5.91 10.98
CA ALA A 100 -1.47 -6.79 11.43
C ALA A 100 -2.85 -6.12 11.43
N MET A 101 -2.96 -4.80 11.25
CA MET A 101 -4.27 -4.17 11.04
C MET A 101 -4.95 -4.64 9.76
N LEU A 102 -4.19 -5.03 8.73
CA LEU A 102 -4.74 -5.61 7.50
C LEU A 102 -5.37 -6.99 7.74
N ASP A 103 -4.95 -7.69 8.80
CA ASP A 103 -5.52 -8.97 9.18
C ASP A 103 -6.83 -8.83 9.96
N LEU A 104 -7.17 -7.64 10.44
CA LEU A 104 -8.43 -7.37 11.13
C LEU A 104 -9.63 -7.24 10.18
N PHE A 105 -9.38 -6.98 8.90
CA PHE A 105 -10.45 -6.83 7.92
C PHE A 105 -11.13 -8.18 7.66
N PRO A 106 -12.47 -8.26 7.75
CA PRO A 106 -13.21 -9.46 7.38
C PRO A 106 -12.89 -9.89 5.95
N GLU A 107 -13.01 -11.19 5.66
CA GLU A 107 -12.75 -11.71 4.31
C GLU A 107 -13.66 -11.07 3.25
N THR A 108 -14.87 -10.67 3.61
CA THR A 108 -15.81 -9.93 2.75
C THR A 108 -15.35 -8.50 2.44
N GLN A 109 -14.43 -7.93 3.22
CA GLN A 109 -13.93 -6.56 3.09
C GLN A 109 -12.51 -6.48 2.51
N THR A 110 -12.23 -7.29 1.48
CA THR A 110 -10.96 -7.26 0.73
C THR A 110 -10.65 -5.86 0.19
N ARG A 111 -11.62 -5.19 -0.43
CA ARG A 111 -11.40 -3.88 -1.07
C ARG A 111 -11.00 -2.80 -0.04
N PRO A 112 -11.70 -2.62 1.10
CA PRO A 112 -11.23 -1.73 2.17
C PRO A 112 -9.83 -2.07 2.70
N ALA A 113 -9.48 -3.36 2.83
CA ALA A 113 -8.13 -3.76 3.25
C ALA A 113 -7.05 -3.32 2.24
N LEU A 114 -7.31 -3.51 0.94
CA LEU A 114 -6.40 -3.04 -0.12
C LEU A 114 -6.35 -1.51 -0.20
N LEU A 115 -7.44 -0.80 0.08
CA LEU A 115 -7.43 0.67 0.21
C LEU A 115 -6.59 1.13 1.40
N MET A 116 -6.66 0.45 2.55
CA MET A 116 -5.80 0.71 3.71
C MET A 116 -4.33 0.51 3.35
N MET A 117 -3.98 -0.57 2.63
CA MET A 117 -2.63 -0.79 2.14
C MET A 117 -2.18 0.32 1.18
N ARG A 118 -3.02 0.68 0.20
CA ARG A 118 -2.74 1.74 -0.78
C ARG A 118 -2.45 3.08 -0.11
N ALA A 119 -3.29 3.46 0.86
CA ALA A 119 -3.10 4.68 1.63
C ALA A 119 -1.78 4.67 2.42
N GLY A 120 -1.40 3.50 2.96
CA GLY A 120 -0.11 3.32 3.64
C GLY A 120 1.07 3.51 2.71
N LEU A 121 1.05 2.86 1.54
CA LEU A 121 2.07 3.04 0.50
C LEU A 121 2.14 4.50 0.02
N ARG A 122 1.00 5.19 -0.13
CA ARG A 122 0.96 6.62 -0.49
C ARG A 122 1.66 7.48 0.57
N VAL A 123 1.33 7.28 1.85
CA VAL A 123 1.96 8.05 2.95
C VAL A 123 3.46 7.76 3.00
N LEU A 124 3.86 6.48 2.93
CA LEU A 124 5.26 6.10 2.89
C LEU A 124 5.99 6.75 1.71
N ALA A 125 5.42 6.70 0.50
CA ALA A 125 6.01 7.31 -0.70
C ALA A 125 6.15 8.83 -0.58
N THR A 126 5.17 9.49 0.03
CA THR A 126 5.17 10.95 0.25
C THR A 126 6.30 11.37 1.17
N GLU A 127 6.49 10.64 2.27
CA GLU A 127 7.49 10.97 3.30
C GLU A 127 8.85 10.32 3.04
N TRP A 128 8.97 9.42 2.06
CA TRP A 128 10.11 8.52 1.89
C TRP A 128 11.45 9.23 1.81
N PHE A 129 11.50 10.31 1.03
CA PHE A 129 12.70 11.12 0.85
C PHE A 129 13.14 11.86 2.13
N GLY A 130 12.19 12.12 3.04
CA GLY A 130 12.47 12.77 4.32
C GLY A 130 13.03 11.82 5.38
N ILE A 131 13.04 10.51 5.14
CA ILE A 131 13.57 9.51 6.09
C ILE A 131 15.09 9.52 6.02
N ASP A 132 15.74 9.90 7.12
CA ASP A 132 17.19 9.83 7.27
C ASP A 132 17.69 8.39 7.45
N GLN A 133 19.00 8.23 7.26
CA GLN A 133 19.66 6.92 7.27
C GLN A 133 19.45 6.13 8.58
N HIS A 134 19.40 6.79 9.74
CA HIS A 134 19.24 6.12 11.03
C HIS A 134 17.82 5.56 11.24
N ARG A 135 16.85 6.04 10.47
CA ARG A 135 15.45 5.60 10.54
C ARG A 135 15.05 4.65 9.42
N MET A 136 15.88 4.51 8.38
CA MET A 136 15.53 3.78 7.18
C MET A 136 15.19 2.31 7.45
N ASP A 137 15.97 1.60 8.27
CA ASP A 137 15.83 0.15 8.48
C ASP A 137 14.44 -0.25 8.99
N LYS A 138 13.87 0.51 9.95
CA LYS A 138 12.53 0.23 10.47
C LYS A 138 11.42 0.50 9.45
N PHE A 139 11.61 1.47 8.54
CA PHE A 139 10.65 1.71 7.47
C PHE A 139 10.75 0.66 6.36
N LEU A 140 11.97 0.19 6.03
CA LEU A 140 12.16 -0.96 5.14
C LEU A 140 11.51 -2.23 5.72
N MET A 141 11.66 -2.46 7.03
CA MET A 141 10.98 -3.55 7.75
C MET A 141 9.47 -3.39 7.70
N LEU A 142 8.94 -2.19 7.95
CA LEU A 142 7.50 -1.91 7.87
C LEU A 142 6.94 -2.24 6.49
N VAL A 143 7.63 -1.84 5.41
CA VAL A 143 7.22 -2.18 4.04
C VAL A 143 7.13 -3.69 3.84
N ARG A 144 8.13 -4.45 4.28
CA ARG A 144 8.10 -5.93 4.21
C ARG A 144 6.92 -6.53 4.96
N ARG A 145 6.65 -6.05 6.19
CA ARG A 145 5.51 -6.52 7.00
C ARG A 145 4.18 -6.17 6.36
N LEU A 146 4.06 -4.97 5.77
CA LEU A 146 2.86 -4.55 5.06
C LEU A 146 2.60 -5.38 3.81
N LEU A 147 3.62 -5.65 2.99
CA LEU A 147 3.50 -6.53 1.84
C LEU A 147 3.02 -7.93 2.25
N ARG A 148 3.63 -8.52 3.29
CA ARG A 148 3.21 -9.83 3.80
C ARG A 148 1.76 -9.82 4.27
N ALA A 149 1.37 -8.80 5.03
CA ALA A 149 0.01 -8.68 5.55
C ALA A 149 -1.02 -8.42 4.43
N SER A 150 -0.69 -7.63 3.42
CA SER A 150 -1.57 -7.41 2.27
C SER A 150 -1.69 -8.67 1.40
N LEU A 151 -0.64 -9.47 1.27
CA LEU A 151 -0.69 -10.76 0.59
C LEU A 151 -1.56 -11.78 1.35
N ARG A 152 -1.56 -11.76 2.69
CA ARG A 152 -2.48 -12.57 3.50
C ARG A 152 -3.94 -12.25 3.24
N VAL A 153 -4.28 -11.01 2.84
CA VAL A 153 -5.65 -10.66 2.42
C VAL A 153 -6.08 -11.49 1.20
N ALA A 154 -5.19 -11.67 0.22
CA ALA A 154 -5.45 -12.53 -0.93
C ALA A 154 -5.46 -14.02 -0.56
N ALA A 155 -4.53 -14.44 0.32
CA ALA A 155 -4.44 -15.82 0.78
C ALA A 155 -5.70 -16.28 1.54
N ARG A 156 -6.31 -15.43 2.39
CA ARG A 156 -7.58 -15.74 3.07
C ARG A 156 -8.74 -15.94 2.09
N ARG A 157 -8.66 -15.35 0.90
CA ARG A 157 -9.60 -15.57 -0.20
C ARG A 157 -9.15 -16.70 -1.13
N ALA A 158 -8.32 -17.62 -0.62
CA ALA A 158 -7.77 -18.75 -1.35
C ALA A 158 -7.10 -18.37 -2.68
N TRP A 159 -6.45 -17.20 -2.72
CA TRP A 159 -5.82 -16.66 -3.93
C TRP A 159 -6.81 -16.47 -5.09
N ASP A 160 -8.07 -16.13 -4.80
CA ASP A 160 -9.07 -15.80 -5.81
C ASP A 160 -8.51 -14.80 -6.84
N GLU A 161 -8.62 -15.14 -8.12
CA GLU A 161 -7.98 -14.37 -9.18
C GLU A 161 -8.50 -12.92 -9.23
N ALA A 162 -9.80 -12.68 -8.95
CA ALA A 162 -10.36 -11.34 -8.93
C ALA A 162 -9.81 -10.52 -7.75
N VAL A 163 -9.51 -11.14 -6.62
CA VAL A 163 -8.81 -10.51 -5.49
C VAL A 163 -7.36 -10.18 -5.85
N CYS A 164 -6.65 -11.10 -6.50
CA CYS A 164 -5.28 -10.88 -6.97
C CYS A 164 -5.21 -9.75 -8.03
N ARG A 165 -6.19 -9.65 -8.93
CA ARG A 165 -6.31 -8.53 -9.88
C ARG A 165 -6.58 -7.21 -9.18
N GLN A 166 -7.45 -7.18 -8.16
CA GLN A 166 -7.66 -5.98 -7.34
C GLN A 166 -6.39 -5.54 -6.60
N TYR A 167 -5.60 -6.51 -6.12
CA TYR A 167 -4.29 -6.25 -5.53
C TYR A 167 -3.34 -5.63 -6.55
N ALA A 168 -3.29 -6.18 -7.76
CA ALA A 168 -2.49 -5.65 -8.86
C ALA A 168 -2.90 -4.23 -9.24
N ASP A 169 -4.21 -3.96 -9.33
CA ASP A 169 -4.75 -2.64 -9.63
C ASP A 169 -4.43 -1.61 -8.54
N MET A 170 -4.43 -2.03 -7.27
CA MET A 170 -3.99 -1.19 -6.15
C MET A 170 -2.55 -0.68 -6.36
N LEU A 171 -1.67 -1.50 -6.93
CA LEU A 171 -0.29 -1.12 -7.24
C LEU A 171 -0.16 -0.37 -8.57
N ALA A 172 -0.85 -0.79 -9.64
CA ALA A 172 -0.58 -0.36 -11.02
C ALA A 172 -1.65 0.56 -11.66
N SER A 173 -2.72 0.90 -10.93
CA SER A 173 -3.68 1.92 -11.39
C SER A 173 -3.00 3.26 -11.64
N SER A 174 -3.68 4.21 -12.29
CA SER A 174 -3.13 5.53 -12.66
C SER A 174 -2.60 6.36 -11.48
N ASP A 175 -2.98 6.00 -10.27
CA ASP A 175 -2.61 6.66 -9.02
C ASP A 175 -2.10 5.61 -8.02
N GLY A 176 -1.63 4.47 -8.52
CA GLY A 176 -0.92 3.43 -7.77
C GLY A 176 0.60 3.70 -7.74
N LEU A 177 1.31 3.05 -6.83
CA LEU A 177 2.75 3.26 -6.66
C LEU A 177 3.58 2.81 -7.87
N PHE A 178 3.08 1.85 -8.66
CA PHE A 178 3.68 1.35 -9.91
C PHE A 178 2.88 1.81 -11.13
N ALA A 179 2.27 3.00 -11.08
CA ALA A 179 1.65 3.61 -12.26
C ALA A 179 2.71 3.92 -13.34
N LEU A 180 2.35 3.76 -14.61
CA LEU A 180 3.22 4.10 -15.75
C LEU A 180 3.46 5.61 -15.89
N GLN A 181 2.54 6.41 -15.36
CA GLN A 181 2.75 7.84 -15.15
C GLN A 181 2.95 8.08 -13.66
N THR A 182 4.18 8.41 -13.26
CA THR A 182 4.52 8.57 -11.84
C THR A 182 3.64 9.64 -11.17
N PRO A 183 2.84 9.27 -10.14
CA PRO A 183 2.03 10.21 -9.39
C PRO A 183 2.90 11.23 -8.65
N LEU A 184 2.36 12.43 -8.41
CA LEU A 184 3.12 13.50 -7.76
C LEU A 184 3.71 13.08 -6.40
N TYR A 185 2.95 12.33 -5.61
CA TYR A 185 3.37 11.87 -4.27
C TYR A 185 4.50 10.83 -4.33
N ALA A 186 4.72 10.18 -5.47
CA ALA A 186 5.68 9.09 -5.63
C ALA A 186 6.97 9.50 -6.35
N ARG A 187 7.11 10.79 -6.76
CA ARG A 187 8.27 11.25 -7.54
C ARG A 187 9.61 10.99 -6.86
N ASN A 188 9.64 11.00 -5.52
CA ASN A 188 10.84 10.76 -4.73
C ASN A 188 10.86 9.39 -4.04
N ALA A 189 10.00 8.46 -4.49
CA ALA A 189 9.81 7.13 -3.87
C ALA A 189 10.51 6.00 -4.64
N VAL A 190 11.52 6.32 -5.48
CA VAL A 190 12.22 5.34 -6.33
C VAL A 190 12.82 4.19 -5.51
N SER A 191 13.48 4.49 -4.38
CA SER A 191 14.05 3.46 -3.50
C SER A 191 12.99 2.63 -2.78
N LEU A 192 11.79 3.18 -2.50
CA LEU A 192 10.66 2.41 -1.99
C LEU A 192 10.18 1.38 -3.04
N GLN A 193 9.99 1.83 -4.29
CA GLN A 193 9.58 0.93 -5.38
C GLN A 193 10.61 -0.19 -5.60
N MET A 194 11.90 0.16 -5.61
CA MET A 194 13.00 -0.81 -5.69
C MET A 194 12.95 -1.83 -4.56
N HIS A 195 12.81 -1.38 -3.31
CA HIS A 195 12.72 -2.26 -2.14
C HIS A 195 11.51 -3.19 -2.22
N ILE A 196 10.35 -2.70 -2.66
CA ILE A 196 9.17 -3.54 -2.89
C ILE A 196 9.48 -4.64 -3.91
N CYS A 197 10.09 -4.31 -5.05
CA CYS A 197 10.49 -5.31 -6.05
C CYS A 197 11.45 -6.36 -5.48
N GLU A 198 12.38 -5.96 -4.61
CA GLU A 198 13.38 -6.87 -4.02
C GLU A 198 12.79 -7.86 -3.04
N CYS A 199 11.77 -7.48 -2.29
CA CYS A 199 11.17 -8.35 -1.27
C CYS A 199 9.85 -9.00 -1.69
N PHE A 200 9.22 -8.59 -2.80
CA PHE A 200 7.87 -9.06 -3.16
C PHE A 200 7.77 -10.59 -3.27
N ILE A 201 8.69 -11.25 -3.99
CA ILE A 201 8.66 -12.71 -4.19
C ILE A 201 8.94 -13.46 -2.89
N GLU A 202 9.88 -12.95 -2.08
CA GLU A 202 10.19 -13.54 -0.78
C GLU A 202 8.98 -13.49 0.16
N GLU A 203 8.28 -12.35 0.21
CA GLU A 203 7.08 -12.20 1.04
C GLU A 203 5.87 -12.95 0.47
N LEU A 204 5.76 -13.09 -0.86
CA LEU A 204 4.78 -13.95 -1.51
C LEU A 204 5.00 -15.42 -1.13
N ALA A 205 6.23 -15.92 -1.27
CA ALA A 205 6.58 -17.29 -0.94
C ALA A 205 6.33 -17.62 0.55
N LYS A 206 6.59 -16.68 1.46
CA LYS A 206 6.28 -16.85 2.91
C LYS A 206 4.79 -17.03 3.18
N VAL A 207 3.92 -16.43 2.38
CA VAL A 207 2.46 -16.49 2.59
C VAL A 207 1.82 -17.64 1.82
N SER A 208 2.26 -17.90 0.59
CA SER A 208 1.73 -18.99 -0.25
C SER A 208 2.36 -20.35 0.05
N SER A 209 3.53 -20.37 0.70
CA SER A 209 4.36 -21.57 0.81
C SER A 209 4.64 -22.21 -0.56
N GLY A 210 4.67 -21.41 -1.63
CA GLY A 210 4.82 -21.88 -3.02
C GLY A 210 3.52 -22.35 -3.69
N HIS A 211 2.38 -22.34 -2.99
CA HIS A 211 1.11 -22.87 -3.49
C HIS A 211 0.13 -21.73 -3.80
N LEU A 212 -0.04 -21.40 -5.08
CA LEU A 212 -1.09 -20.53 -5.58
C LEU A 212 -1.38 -20.84 -7.05
N PRO A 213 -2.61 -20.60 -7.54
CA PRO A 213 -2.93 -20.81 -8.96
C PRO A 213 -2.08 -19.90 -9.87
N ASP A 214 -1.68 -20.42 -11.03
CA ASP A 214 -0.85 -19.71 -12.00
C ASP A 214 -1.49 -18.38 -12.45
N ALA A 215 -2.80 -18.38 -12.69
CA ALA A 215 -3.52 -17.17 -13.07
C ALA A 215 -3.44 -16.08 -11.98
N SER A 216 -3.50 -16.48 -10.71
CA SER A 216 -3.38 -15.59 -9.56
C SER A 216 -1.95 -15.08 -9.39
N LEU A 217 -0.95 -15.92 -9.63
CA LEU A 217 0.46 -15.50 -9.68
C LEU A 217 0.69 -14.48 -10.80
N VAL A 218 0.22 -14.77 -12.01
CA VAL A 218 0.32 -13.85 -13.17
C VAL A 218 -0.36 -12.51 -12.85
N ALA A 219 -1.55 -12.53 -12.24
CA ALA A 219 -2.23 -11.31 -11.82
C ALA A 219 -1.37 -10.50 -10.83
N LEU A 220 -0.83 -11.13 -9.78
CA LEU A 220 0.02 -10.48 -8.78
C LEU A 220 1.32 -9.91 -9.38
N LEU A 221 1.86 -10.53 -10.43
CA LEU A 221 3.09 -10.10 -11.11
C LEU A 221 2.86 -9.06 -12.20
N THR A 222 1.63 -8.91 -12.68
CA THR A 222 1.25 -7.99 -13.75
C THR A 222 1.72 -6.54 -13.52
N PRO A 223 1.65 -5.95 -12.30
CA PRO A 223 2.19 -4.61 -12.05
C PRO A 223 3.67 -4.48 -12.42
N PHE A 224 4.48 -5.45 -12.02
CA PHE A 224 5.92 -5.44 -12.25
C PHE A 224 6.25 -5.71 -13.72
N ALA A 225 5.50 -6.59 -14.39
CA ALA A 225 5.66 -6.85 -15.82
C ALA A 225 5.39 -5.58 -16.64
N ARG A 226 4.25 -4.91 -16.38
CA ARG A 226 3.89 -3.66 -17.04
C ARG A 226 4.93 -2.57 -16.81
N TYR A 227 5.39 -2.41 -15.56
CA TYR A 227 6.41 -1.42 -15.22
C TYR A 227 7.78 -1.75 -15.82
N MET A 228 8.16 -3.04 -15.89
CA MET A 228 9.39 -3.45 -16.56
C MET A 228 9.39 -3.07 -18.04
N SER A 229 8.25 -3.23 -18.72
CA SER A 229 8.12 -2.97 -20.15
C SER A 229 7.98 -1.49 -20.51
N ALA A 230 7.26 -0.71 -19.70
CA ALA A 230 6.86 0.66 -20.05
C ALA A 230 7.02 1.68 -18.91
N GLY A 231 7.66 1.31 -17.81
CA GLY A 231 7.84 2.18 -16.65
C GLY A 231 8.82 3.33 -16.92
N PRO A 232 8.56 4.53 -16.40
CA PRO A 232 9.35 5.74 -16.73
C PRO A 232 10.69 5.81 -15.99
N GLU A 233 10.87 5.07 -14.89
CA GLU A 233 12.10 5.06 -14.09
C GLU A 233 12.91 3.78 -14.38
N PRO A 234 14.05 3.87 -15.10
CA PRO A 234 14.84 2.72 -15.51
C PRO A 234 15.35 1.87 -14.36
N ARG A 235 15.66 2.48 -13.21
CA ARG A 235 16.14 1.72 -12.04
C ARG A 235 15.05 0.78 -11.53
N VAL A 236 13.82 1.26 -11.40
CA VAL A 236 12.68 0.43 -10.95
C VAL A 236 12.39 -0.65 -11.99
N ALA A 237 12.39 -0.33 -13.30
CA ALA A 237 12.23 -1.33 -14.35
C ALA A 237 13.30 -2.44 -14.30
N ALA A 238 14.55 -2.09 -13.97
CA ALA A 238 15.62 -3.07 -13.76
C ALA A 238 15.36 -3.96 -12.53
N HIS A 239 14.78 -3.44 -11.45
CA HIS A 239 14.43 -4.26 -10.28
C HIS A 239 13.24 -5.17 -10.58
N CYS A 240 12.24 -4.70 -11.33
CA CYS A 240 11.16 -5.54 -11.84
C CYS A 240 11.72 -6.69 -12.70
N ARG A 241 12.71 -6.42 -13.57
CA ARG A 241 13.38 -7.48 -14.33
C ARG A 241 14.09 -8.50 -13.44
N ARG A 242 14.79 -8.04 -12.40
CA ARG A 242 15.46 -8.95 -11.45
C ARG A 242 14.47 -9.84 -10.70
N LEU A 243 13.30 -9.31 -10.36
CA LEU A 243 12.21 -10.09 -9.78
C LEU A 243 11.80 -11.26 -10.69
N PHE A 244 11.61 -11.04 -11.99
CA PHE A 244 11.33 -12.12 -12.94
C PHE A 244 12.50 -13.08 -13.14
N ASN A 245 13.74 -12.59 -13.14
CA ASN A 245 14.92 -13.44 -13.21
C ASN A 245 15.03 -14.38 -12.00
N GLN A 246 14.63 -13.94 -10.81
CA GLN A 246 14.58 -14.80 -9.62
C GLN A 246 13.57 -15.94 -9.80
N LEU A 247 12.38 -15.63 -10.32
CA LEU A 247 11.36 -16.65 -10.61
C LEU A 247 11.82 -17.65 -11.67
N LEU A 248 12.44 -17.17 -12.76
CA LEU A 248 12.97 -18.03 -13.80
C LEU A 248 14.00 -19.01 -13.23
N ARG A 249 14.96 -18.52 -12.44
CA ARG A 249 15.99 -19.36 -11.79
C ARG A 249 15.43 -20.39 -10.80
N GLN A 250 14.21 -20.22 -10.33
CA GLN A 250 13.53 -21.16 -9.43
C GLN A 250 12.62 -22.14 -10.18
N SER A 251 12.34 -21.90 -11.47
CA SER A 251 11.47 -22.74 -12.29
C SER A 251 12.24 -23.84 -13.00
N GLU A 252 11.66 -25.04 -13.12
CA GLU A 252 12.27 -26.17 -13.85
C GLU A 252 12.69 -25.81 -15.29
N LEU A 253 11.88 -25.00 -15.98
CA LEU A 253 12.18 -24.41 -17.28
C LEU A 253 13.42 -23.52 -17.27
N GLY A 254 13.61 -22.71 -16.23
CA GLY A 254 14.82 -21.91 -16.11
C GLY A 254 16.05 -22.76 -15.82
N TRP A 255 15.92 -23.84 -15.03
CA TRP A 255 16.99 -24.81 -14.86
C TRP A 255 17.36 -25.46 -16.19
N SER A 256 16.40 -25.92 -16.99
CA SER A 256 16.69 -26.54 -18.29
C SER A 256 17.32 -25.57 -19.30
N MET A 257 16.90 -24.30 -19.31
CA MET A 257 17.53 -23.26 -20.13
C MET A 257 18.95 -22.92 -19.68
N MET A 258 19.25 -22.99 -18.38
CA MET A 258 20.58 -22.67 -17.82
C MET A 258 21.54 -23.86 -17.90
N SER A 259 21.04 -25.10 -17.86
CA SER A 259 21.84 -26.33 -17.96
C SER A 259 22.25 -26.68 -19.39
N GLY A 260 21.74 -25.96 -20.41
CA GLY A 260 22.07 -26.21 -21.82
C GLY A 260 21.33 -27.39 -22.46
N ASP A 261 20.52 -28.12 -21.68
CA ASP A 261 19.74 -29.28 -22.16
C ASP A 261 18.51 -28.91 -22.99
N GLY A 262 18.12 -27.62 -23.03
CA GLY A 262 16.97 -27.10 -23.78
C GLY A 262 17.19 -26.88 -25.29
N LEU A 263 18.38 -27.16 -25.83
CA LEU A 263 18.69 -27.11 -27.27
C LEU A 263 18.90 -28.51 -27.88
N GLY A 264 18.18 -29.50 -27.34
CA GLY A 264 18.10 -30.85 -27.92
C GLY A 264 16.88 -31.02 -28.81
N SER A 265 17.06 -30.82 -30.12
CA SER A 265 16.32 -31.45 -31.24
C SER A 265 14.78 -31.44 -31.21
N GLY A 266 14.21 -30.56 -32.03
CA GLY A 266 12.83 -30.61 -32.55
C GLY A 266 12.67 -29.63 -33.69
#